data_AF-A0A451EPD2-F1
#
_entry.id   AF-A0A451EPD2-F1
#
_cell.length_a   1.000
_cell.length_b   1.000
_cell.length_c   1.000
_cell.angle_alpha   90.00
_cell.angle_beta   90.00
_cell.angle_gamma   90.00
#
_symmetry.space_group_name_H-M   'P 1'
#
loop_
_entity.id
_entity.type
_entity.pdbx_description
1 polymer ?
#
loop_
_entity_poly.entity_id
_entity_poly.type
_entity_poly.pdbx_seq_one_letter_code
_entity_poly.pdbx_strand_id
1 'polypeptide(L)'
;MSVKLKRIALAFSTIVVLSGCGTNQPDSIPVVDASSPLSNKPNPLEKNTTPVSSPSKNEAVAQAIPQGVDEDVQPAAVHDSSALPTGIPVSNNGGGAPLDDAVLALLTTAQQQKDAGNLNEAAASAERAQRIAPSEPRVLYMLSVIRLQQGDAEVAEQLARRALSYTTDGQAELKSNLWEVVAQARDKQGDQVGADQARQQKTTSI
;
A
#
# COMPACT_ATOMS: atom_id res chain seq x y z
N MET A 1 66.08 3.25 -26.59
CA MET A 1 65.59 3.57 -25.24
C MET A 1 64.69 2.44 -24.77
N SER A 2 65.26 1.36 -24.21
CA SER A 2 65.40 1.09 -22.77
C SER A 2 64.08 0.68 -22.09
N VAL A 3 63.71 -0.58 -22.28
CA VAL A 3 62.75 -1.33 -21.47
C VAL A 3 63.49 -1.90 -20.26
N LYS A 4 63.12 -1.50 -19.03
CA LYS A 4 63.53 -2.15 -17.78
C LYS A 4 62.50 -1.90 -16.68
N LEU A 5 61.86 -2.96 -16.17
CA LEU A 5 61.69 -3.30 -14.74
C LEU A 5 60.76 -4.51 -14.66
N LYS A 6 61.26 -5.73 -14.47
CA LYS A 6 61.77 -6.38 -13.24
C LYS A 6 60.77 -7.47 -12.85
N ARG A 7 61.30 -8.69 -12.84
CA ARG A 7 60.66 -9.96 -12.55
C ARG A 7 60.17 -9.99 -11.11
N ILE A 8 58.92 -10.35 -10.88
CA ILE A 8 58.46 -10.92 -9.62
C ILE A 8 57.92 -12.30 -9.96
N ALA A 9 58.70 -13.30 -9.59
CA ALA A 9 58.38 -14.70 -9.77
C ALA A 9 57.33 -15.13 -8.74
N LEU A 10 56.40 -15.95 -9.23
CA LEU A 10 55.48 -16.86 -8.56
C LEU A 10 55.98 -17.42 -7.20
N ALA A 11 55.10 -17.56 -6.20
CA ALA A 11 54.49 -18.87 -5.86
C ALA A 11 53.88 -18.97 -4.43
N PHE A 12 52.88 -19.86 -4.33
CA PHE A 12 52.25 -20.53 -3.17
C PHE A 12 51.28 -19.70 -2.29
N SER A 13 49.96 -19.86 -2.46
CA SER A 13 49.13 -21.00 -2.01
C SER A 13 48.83 -20.96 -0.51
N THR A 14 47.59 -20.59 -0.17
CA THR A 14 46.76 -21.29 0.82
C THR A 14 45.32 -20.84 0.61
N ILE A 15 44.64 -21.58 -0.26
CA ILE A 15 43.19 -21.62 -0.34
C ILE A 15 42.70 -22.32 0.92
N VAL A 16 41.98 -21.61 1.80
CA VAL A 16 41.13 -22.24 2.82
C VAL A 16 39.70 -22.15 2.31
N VAL A 17 39.26 -23.22 1.65
CA VAL A 17 37.84 -23.46 1.36
C VAL A 17 37.26 -24.09 2.61
N LEU A 18 36.42 -23.35 3.33
CA LEU A 18 35.52 -23.93 4.30
C LEU A 18 34.23 -24.33 3.56
N SER A 19 34.21 -25.59 3.10
CA SER A 19 32.97 -26.26 2.69
C SER A 19 32.09 -26.47 3.91
N GLY A 20 31.14 -25.57 4.13
CA GLY A 20 30.01 -25.83 5.02
C GLY A 20 29.00 -26.71 4.30
N CYS A 21 28.98 -28.01 4.64
CA CYS A 21 27.83 -28.87 4.37
C CYS A 21 26.78 -28.63 5.46
N GLY A 22 25.63 -28.07 5.07
CA GLY A 22 24.42 -28.02 5.88
C GLY A 22 23.24 -28.46 5.03
N THR A 23 22.99 -29.76 5.02
CA THR A 23 21.84 -30.38 4.37
C THR A 23 20.60 -30.08 5.21
N ASN A 24 19.62 -29.34 4.67
CA ASN A 24 18.28 -29.34 5.26
C ASN A 24 17.28 -29.79 4.20
N GLN A 25 16.61 -30.87 4.57
CA GLN A 25 15.61 -31.60 3.82
C GLN A 25 14.50 -30.66 3.33
N PRO A 26 14.00 -30.84 2.09
CA PRO A 26 12.69 -30.36 1.74
C PRO A 26 11.65 -31.23 2.48
N ASP A 27 11.19 -30.76 3.64
CA ASP A 27 9.91 -31.22 4.18
C ASP A 27 8.86 -30.90 3.13
N SER A 28 8.38 -31.97 2.50
CA SER A 28 7.30 -31.91 1.53
C SER A 28 6.06 -31.46 2.30
N ILE A 29 5.72 -30.18 2.23
CA ILE A 29 4.42 -29.71 2.70
C ILE A 29 3.40 -30.51 1.88
N PRO A 30 2.54 -31.34 2.50
CA PRO A 30 1.49 -31.99 1.75
C PRO A 30 0.62 -30.89 1.17
N VAL A 31 0.44 -30.91 -0.16
CA VAL A 31 -0.65 -30.17 -0.81
C VAL A 31 -1.93 -30.76 -0.25
N VAL A 32 -2.51 -30.08 0.74
CA VAL A 32 -3.88 -30.32 1.16
C VAL A 32 -4.74 -29.76 0.05
N ASP A 33 -5.34 -30.67 -0.73
CA ASP A 33 -6.43 -30.34 -1.64
C ASP A 33 -7.62 -29.93 -0.76
N ALA A 34 -7.72 -28.63 -0.47
CA ALA A 34 -8.88 -28.06 0.19
C ALA A 34 -10.02 -27.86 -0.82
N SER A 35 -10.34 -28.88 -1.63
CA SER A 35 -11.65 -29.01 -2.25
C SER A 35 -12.64 -29.47 -1.17
N SER A 36 -13.00 -28.55 -0.27
CA SER A 36 -14.24 -28.71 0.47
C SER A 36 -15.38 -28.54 -0.55
N PRO A 37 -16.22 -29.55 -0.82
CA PRO A 37 -17.46 -29.27 -1.51
C PRO A 37 -18.25 -28.30 -0.62
N LEU A 38 -18.62 -27.14 -1.15
CA LEU A 38 -19.71 -26.33 -0.60
C LEU A 38 -20.98 -27.18 -0.64
N SER A 39 -21.12 -28.06 0.34
CA SER A 39 -22.28 -28.89 0.56
C SER A 39 -23.32 -28.02 1.25
N ASN A 40 -24.04 -27.26 0.43
CA ASN A 40 -25.34 -26.73 0.81
C ASN A 40 -26.24 -27.93 1.09
N LYS A 41 -26.46 -28.24 2.38
CA LYS A 41 -27.61 -29.05 2.79
C LYS A 41 -28.33 -28.35 3.94
N PRO A 42 -29.65 -28.08 3.79
CA PRO A 42 -30.48 -27.54 4.85
C PRO A 42 -30.58 -28.56 5.97
N ASN A 43 -30.58 -28.11 7.23
CA ASN A 43 -30.91 -28.94 8.38
C ASN A 43 -32.41 -29.29 8.34
N PRO A 44 -32.77 -30.57 8.50
CA PRO A 44 -34.07 -30.89 9.07
C PRO A 44 -33.96 -31.88 10.24
N LEU A 45 -34.43 -31.39 11.39
CA LEU A 45 -35.17 -32.09 12.43
C LEU A 45 -34.43 -33.11 13.31
N GLU A 46 -34.08 -32.64 14.52
CA GLU A 46 -34.26 -33.44 15.74
C GLU A 46 -35.62 -33.08 16.37
N LYS A 47 -36.49 -34.11 16.48
CA LYS A 47 -37.77 -34.20 17.24
C LYS A 47 -37.61 -33.65 18.66
N ASN A 48 -38.59 -33.14 19.41
CA ASN A 48 -40.06 -33.07 19.46
C ASN A 48 -40.28 -32.06 20.64
N THR A 49 -41.22 -31.12 20.75
CA THR A 49 -42.68 -31.22 20.67
C THR A 49 -43.18 -29.77 20.87
N THR A 50 -43.97 -29.25 19.93
CA THR A 50 -44.68 -27.95 19.96
C THR A 50 -46.05 -28.12 20.67
N PRO A 51 -46.73 -27.07 21.19
CA PRO A 51 -47.20 -25.92 20.40
C PRO A 51 -47.09 -24.52 21.03
N VAL A 52 -46.68 -23.59 20.16
CA VAL A 52 -47.32 -22.29 19.87
C VAL A 52 -48.20 -21.69 20.96
N SER A 53 -47.84 -20.48 21.40
CA SER A 53 -48.62 -19.26 21.16
C SER A 53 -47.85 -18.02 21.62
N SER A 54 -47.55 -17.11 20.70
CA SER A 54 -47.46 -15.68 21.03
C SER A 54 -48.86 -15.20 21.44
N PRO A 55 -48.99 -14.23 22.36
CA PRO A 55 -49.23 -12.89 21.85
C PRO A 55 -48.58 -11.75 22.64
N SER A 56 -48.38 -10.68 21.87
CA SER A 56 -48.26 -9.27 22.27
C SER A 56 -49.33 -8.80 23.28
N LYS A 57 -48.92 -8.11 24.36
CA LYS A 57 -49.49 -6.86 24.94
C LYS A 57 -48.90 -6.55 26.32
N ASN A 58 -48.46 -5.28 26.50
CA ASN A 58 -48.70 -4.32 27.61
C ASN A 58 -48.87 -4.86 29.06
N GLU A 59 -48.42 -4.24 30.15
CA GLU A 59 -48.25 -2.82 30.51
C GLU A 59 -47.60 -2.72 31.92
N ALA A 60 -46.92 -1.60 32.18
CA ALA A 60 -46.80 -0.84 33.45
C ALA A 60 -46.10 -1.43 34.71
N VAL A 61 -45.00 -0.77 35.12
CA VAL A 61 -44.90 -0.15 36.47
C VAL A 61 -44.28 1.24 36.33
N ALA A 62 -45.04 2.24 36.79
CA ALA A 62 -44.70 3.64 36.85
C ALA A 62 -43.70 3.96 37.98
N GLN A 63 -42.82 4.94 37.74
CA GLN A 63 -42.38 5.85 38.80
C GLN A 63 -42.50 7.29 38.31
N ALA A 64 -43.27 8.06 39.08
CA ALA A 64 -43.70 9.42 38.83
C ALA A 64 -42.75 10.43 39.48
N ILE A 65 -42.53 11.58 38.81
CA ILE A 65 -42.01 12.82 39.40
C ILE A 65 -42.76 13.99 38.72
N PRO A 66 -43.22 15.03 39.44
CA PRO A 66 -44.48 15.73 39.14
C PRO A 66 -44.36 16.92 38.19
N GLN A 67 -45.51 17.25 37.60
CA GLN A 67 -45.76 18.42 36.75
C GLN A 67 -46.12 19.68 37.54
N GLY A 68 -45.81 20.83 36.92
CA GLY A 68 -46.37 22.16 37.18
C GLY A 68 -45.28 23.23 37.01
N VAL A 69 -45.39 24.27 36.18
CA VAL A 69 -46.50 24.88 35.43
C VAL A 69 -45.92 25.77 34.31
N ASP A 70 -46.73 25.99 33.29
CA ASP A 70 -46.68 26.87 32.11
C ASP A 70 -45.79 28.13 32.13
N GLU A 71 -45.09 28.40 31.01
CA GLU A 71 -45.22 29.64 30.20
C GLU A 71 -44.15 29.73 29.11
N ASP A 72 -44.53 29.48 27.86
CA ASP A 72 -44.56 30.49 26.78
C ASP A 72 -44.53 29.81 25.41
N VAL A 73 -45.50 30.18 24.58
CA VAL A 73 -45.76 29.67 23.26
C VAL A 73 -45.03 30.55 22.25
N GLN A 74 -44.03 30.02 21.56
CA GLN A 74 -43.58 30.58 20.27
C GLN A 74 -43.64 29.52 19.15
N PRO A 75 -44.28 29.84 18.02
CA PRO A 75 -44.67 28.86 17.02
C PRO A 75 -43.54 28.48 16.05
N ALA A 76 -43.41 27.16 15.86
CA ALA A 76 -43.11 26.45 14.61
C ALA A 76 -42.10 27.08 13.64
N ALA A 77 -40.87 26.56 13.67
CA ALA A 77 -40.11 26.28 12.46
C ALA A 77 -39.67 24.82 12.49
N VAL A 78 -40.51 23.98 11.89
CA VAL A 78 -40.19 22.61 11.51
C VAL A 78 -39.11 22.65 10.43
N HIS A 79 -37.89 22.25 10.77
CA HIS A 79 -36.91 21.84 9.77
C HIS A 79 -36.59 20.37 10.02
N ASP A 80 -37.51 19.54 9.53
CA ASP A 80 -37.18 18.23 8.99
C ASP A 80 -36.20 18.44 7.83
N SER A 81 -34.99 17.91 7.96
CA SER A 81 -34.26 17.28 6.86
C SER A 81 -32.93 16.75 7.39
N SER A 82 -32.93 15.45 7.62
CA SER A 82 -31.77 14.60 7.39
C SER A 82 -31.18 14.94 6.01
N ALA A 83 -30.11 15.72 5.99
CA ALA A 83 -29.30 15.92 4.79
C ALA A 83 -27.98 15.19 5.00
N LEU A 84 -27.90 13.98 4.44
CA LEU A 84 -26.61 13.38 4.11
C LEU A 84 -25.81 14.39 3.28
N PRO A 85 -24.50 14.55 3.48
CA PRO A 85 -23.66 15.27 2.53
C PRO A 85 -23.59 14.47 1.23
N THR A 86 -24.61 14.64 0.39
CA THR A 86 -24.61 14.16 -1.00
C THR A 86 -23.96 15.26 -1.83
N GLY A 87 -22.64 15.33 -1.72
CA GLY A 87 -21.82 16.32 -2.41
C GLY A 87 -20.53 15.69 -2.88
N ILE A 88 -20.62 14.61 -3.66
CA ILE A 88 -19.49 14.16 -4.47
C ILE A 88 -19.51 15.03 -5.73
N PRO A 89 -18.56 15.94 -5.96
CA PRO A 89 -18.34 16.44 -7.30
C PRO A 89 -17.76 15.28 -8.12
N VAL A 90 -18.62 14.48 -8.74
CA VAL A 90 -18.18 13.58 -9.82
C VAL A 90 -17.92 14.49 -11.02
N SER A 91 -16.69 15.01 -11.12
CA SER A 91 -16.18 15.57 -12.37
C SER A 91 -16.07 14.44 -13.38
N ASN A 92 -17.18 14.20 -14.07
CA ASN A 92 -17.29 13.23 -15.14
C ASN A 92 -16.81 13.90 -16.44
N ASN A 93 -15.48 14.00 -16.62
CA ASN A 93 -14.92 14.32 -17.92
C ASN A 93 -14.59 13.00 -18.63
N GLY A 94 -15.53 12.57 -19.48
CA GLY A 94 -15.30 11.55 -20.48
C GLY A 94 -14.57 12.14 -21.68
N GLY A 95 -13.43 11.56 -22.03
CA GLY A 95 -12.75 11.84 -23.30
C GLY A 95 -11.24 11.70 -23.27
N GLY A 96 -10.70 10.50 -23.00
CA GLY A 96 -9.35 10.06 -23.42
C GLY A 96 -8.09 10.86 -23.00
N ALA A 97 -8.21 11.99 -22.32
CA ALA A 97 -7.16 12.87 -21.84
C ALA A 97 -7.42 13.57 -20.47
N PRO A 98 -8.55 13.34 -19.74
CA PRO A 98 -8.74 13.82 -18.37
C PRO A 98 -8.08 12.98 -17.28
N LEU A 99 -7.83 11.70 -17.56
CA LEU A 99 -7.31 10.77 -16.54
C LEU A 99 -5.83 11.05 -16.24
N ASP A 100 -5.05 11.37 -17.27
CA ASP A 100 -3.64 11.76 -17.11
C ASP A 100 -3.50 13.10 -16.39
N ASP A 101 -4.39 14.07 -16.67
CA ASP A 101 -4.43 15.37 -15.99
C ASP A 101 -4.81 15.22 -14.50
N ALA A 102 -5.79 14.37 -14.18
CA ALA A 102 -6.15 14.05 -12.80
C ALA A 102 -4.99 13.40 -12.03
N VAL A 103 -4.27 12.46 -12.65
CA VAL A 103 -3.07 11.84 -12.07
C VAL A 103 -1.98 12.89 -11.84
N LEU A 104 -1.74 13.79 -12.80
CA LEU A 104 -0.74 14.85 -12.66
C LEU A 104 -1.10 15.84 -11.54
N ALA A 105 -2.37 16.22 -11.40
CA ALA A 105 -2.85 17.07 -10.32
C ALA A 105 -2.66 16.42 -8.94
N LEU A 106 -2.95 15.12 -8.83
CA LEU A 106 -2.73 14.34 -7.61
C LEU A 106 -1.24 14.20 -7.27
N LEU A 107 -0.38 13.99 -8.28
CA LEU A 107 1.07 13.94 -8.08
C LEU A 107 1.65 15.29 -7.64
N THR A 108 1.17 16.38 -8.23
CA THR A 108 1.52 17.75 -7.81
C THR A 108 1.13 17.98 -6.35
N THR A 109 -0.08 17.58 -5.97
CA THR A 109 -0.58 17.67 -4.60
C THR A 109 0.26 16.83 -3.64
N ALA A 110 0.56 15.58 -4.00
CA ALA A 110 1.41 14.70 -3.19
C ALA A 110 2.82 15.28 -3.01
N GLN A 111 3.41 15.87 -4.07
CA GLN A 111 4.71 16.50 -4.00
C GLN A 111 4.70 17.70 -3.04
N GLN A 112 3.71 18.59 -3.14
CA GLN A 112 3.57 19.75 -2.24
C GLN A 112 3.39 19.31 -0.78
N GLN A 113 2.56 18.30 -0.54
CA GLN A 113 2.34 17.75 0.81
C GLN A 113 3.60 17.12 1.39
N LYS A 114 4.35 16.36 0.57
CA LYS A 114 5.63 15.77 0.96
C LYS A 114 6.66 16.85 1.31
N ASP A 115 6.76 17.89 0.50
CA ASP A 115 7.70 19.01 0.72
C ASP A 115 7.31 19.83 1.96
N ALA A 116 6.03 19.87 2.32
CA ALA A 116 5.53 20.43 3.57
C ALA A 116 5.73 19.51 4.80
N GLY A 117 6.29 18.31 4.62
CA GLY A 117 6.46 17.30 5.68
C GLY A 117 5.19 16.52 6.04
N ASN A 118 4.08 16.75 5.32
CA ASN A 118 2.80 16.07 5.53
C ASN A 118 2.80 14.71 4.80
N LEU A 119 3.67 13.79 5.21
CA LEU A 119 3.91 12.51 4.52
C LEU A 119 2.65 11.62 4.41
N ASN A 120 1.79 11.63 5.44
CA ASN A 120 0.56 10.85 5.44
C ASN A 120 -0.45 11.36 4.40
N GLU A 121 -0.59 12.68 4.28
CA GLU A 121 -1.44 13.30 3.27
C GLU A 121 -0.88 13.09 1.87
N ALA A 122 0.45 13.22 1.72
CA ALA A 122 1.16 12.95 0.48
C ALA A 122 0.92 11.51 0.00
N ALA A 123 1.01 10.53 0.92
CA ALA A 123 0.71 9.14 0.63
C ALA A 123 -0.74 8.97 0.16
N ALA A 124 -1.70 9.57 0.88
CA ALA A 124 -3.12 9.48 0.50
C ALA A 124 -3.39 10.04 -0.91
N SER A 125 -2.77 11.17 -1.26
CA SER A 125 -2.87 11.76 -2.61
C SER A 125 -2.25 10.86 -3.68
N ALA A 126 -1.06 10.30 -3.43
CA ALA A 126 -0.39 9.40 -4.36
C ALA A 126 -1.12 8.04 -4.50
N GLU A 127 -1.74 7.52 -3.44
CA GLU A 127 -2.56 6.30 -3.49
C GLU A 127 -3.86 6.52 -4.27
N ARG A 128 -4.46 7.71 -4.19
CA ARG A 128 -5.57 8.08 -5.09
C ARG A 128 -5.11 8.09 -6.54
N ALA A 129 -3.93 8.64 -6.83
CA ALA A 129 -3.36 8.59 -8.17
C ALA A 129 -3.14 7.14 -8.64
N GLN A 130 -2.68 6.26 -7.76
CA GLN A 130 -2.49 4.84 -8.05
C GLN A 130 -3.80 4.11 -8.38
N ARG A 131 -4.92 4.49 -7.76
CA ARG A 131 -6.24 3.92 -8.11
C ARG A 131 -6.66 4.28 -9.54
N ILE A 132 -6.23 5.43 -10.05
CA ILE A 132 -6.49 5.86 -11.44
C ILE A 132 -5.50 5.20 -12.39
N ALA A 133 -4.21 5.18 -12.03
CA ALA A 133 -3.13 4.64 -12.85
C ALA A 133 -2.24 3.65 -12.05
N PRO A 134 -2.62 2.37 -11.95
CA PRO A 134 -1.99 1.41 -11.04
C PRO A 134 -0.60 0.94 -11.47
N SER A 135 -0.25 1.13 -12.73
CA SER A 135 1.03 0.77 -13.34
C SER A 135 1.86 1.98 -13.76
N GLU A 136 1.45 3.20 -13.40
CA GLU A 136 2.16 4.41 -13.81
C GLU A 136 3.49 4.53 -13.02
N PRO A 137 4.66 4.46 -13.69
CA PRO A 137 5.95 4.44 -13.01
C PRO A 137 6.18 5.66 -12.12
N ARG A 138 5.69 6.83 -12.54
CA ARG A 138 5.86 8.08 -11.79
C ARG A 138 5.04 8.10 -10.50
N VAL A 139 3.87 7.46 -10.49
CA VAL A 139 3.06 7.29 -9.26
C VAL A 139 3.73 6.35 -8.28
N LEU A 140 4.24 5.22 -8.77
CA LEU A 140 4.97 4.26 -7.93
C LEU A 140 6.28 4.86 -7.37
N TYR A 141 6.97 5.69 -8.15
CA TYR A 141 8.12 6.46 -7.68
C TYR A 141 7.76 7.44 -6.56
N MET A 142 6.66 8.19 -6.68
CA MET A 142 6.22 9.10 -5.62
C MET A 142 5.94 8.34 -4.32
N LEU A 143 5.20 7.23 -4.42
CA LEU A 143 4.90 6.37 -3.26
C LEU A 143 6.18 5.80 -2.64
N SER A 144 7.15 5.33 -3.43
CA SER A 144 8.39 4.78 -2.90
C SER A 144 9.21 5.82 -2.13
N VAL A 145 9.30 7.05 -2.65
CA VAL A 145 9.97 8.16 -1.96
C VAL A 145 9.27 8.51 -0.65
N ILE A 146 7.94 8.61 -0.64
CA ILE A 146 7.17 8.92 0.58
C ILE A 146 7.40 7.83 1.64
N ARG A 147 7.32 6.55 1.26
CA ARG A 147 7.53 5.40 2.17
C ARG A 147 8.96 5.39 2.73
N LEU A 148 9.95 5.73 1.91
CA LEU A 148 11.34 5.83 2.36
C LEU A 148 11.53 6.92 3.42
N GLN A 149 10.83 8.05 3.29
CA GLN A 149 10.83 9.14 4.27
C GLN A 149 10.08 8.77 5.56
N GLN A 150 9.02 7.96 5.45
CA GLN A 150 8.30 7.42 6.60
C GLN A 150 9.09 6.35 7.37
N GLY A 151 10.15 5.80 6.76
CA GLY A 151 10.98 4.75 7.35
C GLY A 151 10.63 3.34 6.87
N ASP A 152 9.61 3.20 6.03
CA ASP A 152 9.17 1.93 5.44
C ASP A 152 10.09 1.53 4.27
N ALA A 153 11.36 1.24 4.57
CA ALA A 153 12.40 1.00 3.57
C ALA A 153 12.10 -0.21 2.68
N GLU A 154 11.62 -1.32 3.26
CA GLU A 154 11.25 -2.52 2.49
C GLU A 154 10.13 -2.24 1.47
N VAL A 155 9.12 -1.49 1.88
CA VAL A 155 7.98 -1.11 1.03
C VAL A 155 8.45 -0.17 -0.09
N ALA A 156 9.32 0.79 0.25
CA ALA A 156 9.91 1.70 -0.73
C ALA A 156 10.68 0.96 -1.82
N GLU A 157 11.50 -0.04 -1.46
CA GLU A 157 12.23 -0.86 -2.44
C GLU A 157 11.27 -1.62 -3.35
N GLN A 158 10.26 -2.28 -2.79
CA GLN A 158 9.30 -3.07 -3.57
C GLN A 158 8.57 -2.19 -4.60
N LEU A 159 8.11 -1.00 -4.18
CA LEU A 159 7.47 -0.03 -5.07
C LEU A 159 8.42 0.46 -6.16
N ALA A 160 9.67 0.79 -5.81
CA ALA A 160 10.65 1.27 -6.77
C ALA A 160 11.02 0.19 -7.81
N ARG A 161 11.23 -1.06 -7.37
CA ARG A 161 11.48 -2.19 -8.27
C ARG A 161 10.30 -2.49 -9.19
N ARG A 162 9.07 -2.37 -8.68
CA ARG A 162 7.87 -2.47 -9.50
C ARG A 162 7.80 -1.35 -10.53
N ALA A 163 8.07 -0.11 -10.14
CA ALA A 163 8.10 1.03 -11.06
C ALA A 163 9.12 0.82 -12.18
N LEU A 164 10.33 0.31 -11.87
CA LEU A 164 11.36 -0.01 -12.86
C LEU A 164 10.83 -0.97 -13.94
N SER A 165 10.02 -1.95 -13.57
CA SER A 165 9.42 -2.91 -14.52
C SER A 165 8.42 -2.29 -15.50
N TYR A 166 7.89 -1.11 -15.20
CA TYR A 166 6.96 -0.37 -16.06
C TYR A 166 7.63 0.79 -16.82
N THR A 167 8.90 1.10 -16.54
CA THR A 167 9.62 2.15 -17.27
C THR A 167 9.94 1.76 -18.70
N THR A 168 9.90 2.73 -19.62
CA THR A 168 10.27 2.55 -21.04
C THR A 168 11.64 3.19 -21.34
N ASP A 169 12.23 2.90 -22.50
CA ASP A 169 13.60 3.31 -22.86
C ASP A 169 13.84 4.82 -22.96
N GLY A 170 12.80 5.64 -23.09
CA GLY A 170 12.90 7.10 -23.06
C GLY A 170 12.96 7.73 -21.66
N GLN A 171 12.92 6.93 -20.59
CA GLN A 171 12.79 7.40 -19.21
C GLN A 171 14.08 7.20 -18.38
N ALA A 172 15.24 7.47 -18.99
CA ALA A 172 16.57 7.32 -18.37
C ALA A 172 16.66 7.99 -16.97
N GLU A 173 16.21 9.25 -16.87
CA GLU A 173 16.22 9.99 -15.60
C GLU A 173 15.35 9.33 -14.53
N LEU A 174 14.13 8.87 -14.89
CA LEU A 174 13.25 8.20 -13.95
C LEU A 174 13.84 6.85 -13.49
N LYS A 175 14.45 6.09 -14.41
CA LYS A 175 15.15 4.84 -14.08
C LYS A 175 16.29 5.11 -13.08
N SER A 176 17.10 6.15 -13.32
CA SER A 176 18.17 6.59 -12.40
C SER A 176 17.63 6.95 -11.02
N ASN A 177 16.57 7.76 -10.95
CA ASN A 177 15.92 8.15 -9.70
C ASN A 177 15.32 6.94 -8.94
N LEU A 178 14.78 5.96 -9.66
CA LEU A 178 14.27 4.73 -9.05
C LEU A 178 15.38 3.86 -8.48
N TRP A 179 16.50 3.71 -9.19
CA TRP A 179 17.66 3.00 -8.66
C TRP A 179 18.27 3.69 -7.43
N GLU A 180 18.22 5.02 -7.39
CA GLU A 180 18.59 5.78 -6.19
C GLU A 180 17.69 5.43 -5.00
N VAL A 181 16.36 5.34 -5.19
CA VAL A 181 15.45 4.92 -4.12
C VAL A 181 15.75 3.50 -3.66
N VAL A 182 16.04 2.56 -4.57
CA VAL A 182 16.44 1.19 -4.21
C VAL A 182 17.72 1.19 -3.37
N ALA A 183 18.73 1.99 -3.76
CA ALA A 183 19.97 2.09 -3.00
C ALA A 183 19.73 2.59 -1.57
N GLN A 184 19.00 3.70 -1.43
CA GLN A 184 18.69 4.28 -0.12
C GLN A 184 17.82 3.37 0.75
N ALA A 185 16.88 2.64 0.14
CA ALA A 185 16.07 1.66 0.83
C ALA A 185 16.92 0.50 1.37
N ARG A 186 17.87 -0.01 0.57
CA ARG A 186 18.77 -1.08 0.99
C ARG A 186 19.77 -0.63 2.05
N ASP A 187 20.28 0.59 1.96
CA ASP A 187 21.12 1.17 3.02
C ASP A 187 20.38 1.17 4.37
N LYS A 188 19.11 1.63 4.38
CA LYS A 188 18.26 1.67 5.58
C LYS A 188 17.94 0.27 6.13
N GLN A 189 17.93 -0.74 5.27
CA GLN A 189 17.77 -2.15 5.66
C GLN A 189 19.08 -2.81 6.11
N GLY A 190 20.23 -2.15 5.93
CA GLY A 190 21.56 -2.70 6.23
C GLY A 190 22.18 -3.53 5.11
N ASP A 191 21.56 -3.60 3.93
CA ASP A 191 22.10 -4.29 2.75
C ASP A 191 23.02 -3.36 1.94
N GLN A 192 24.23 -3.17 2.45
CA GLN A 192 25.25 -2.31 1.82
C GLN A 192 25.67 -2.82 0.44
N VAL A 193 25.79 -4.14 0.27
CA VAL A 193 26.19 -4.75 -1.01
C VAL A 193 25.11 -4.51 -2.06
N GLY A 194 23.84 -4.72 -1.72
CA GLY A 194 22.74 -4.45 -2.62
C GLY A 194 22.54 -2.97 -2.91
N ALA A 195 22.86 -2.07 -1.97
CA ALA A 195 22.83 -0.63 -2.20
C ALA A 195 23.90 -0.20 -3.22
N ASP A 196 25.13 -0.71 -3.11
CA ASP A 196 26.20 -0.45 -4.07
C ASP A 196 25.86 -0.96 -5.48
N GLN A 197 25.26 -2.14 -5.58
CA GLN A 197 24.75 -2.67 -6.85
C GLN A 197 23.71 -1.73 -7.47
N ALA A 198 22.76 -1.23 -6.67
CA ALA A 198 21.74 -0.30 -7.15
C ALA A 198 22.35 1.02 -7.64
N ARG A 199 23.38 1.56 -6.95
CA ARG A 199 24.12 2.76 -7.40
C ARG A 199 24.85 2.52 -8.73
N GLN A 200 25.38 1.32 -8.98
CA GLN A 200 25.96 0.98 -10.27
C GLN A 200 24.89 1.01 -11.38
N GLN A 201 23.73 0.37 -11.14
CA GLN A 201 22.61 0.38 -12.09
C GLN A 201 22.11 1.80 -12.41
N LYS A 202 22.07 2.67 -11.38
CA LYS A 202 21.77 4.10 -11.55
C LYS A 202 22.70 4.75 -12.58
N THR A 203 24.02 4.55 -12.47
CA THR A 203 24.99 5.14 -13.41
C THR A 203 24.87 4.60 -14.82
N THR A 204 24.42 3.36 -14.99
CA THR A 204 24.19 2.75 -16.32
C THR A 204 22.87 3.22 -16.96
N SER A 205 21.97 3.82 -16.19
CA SER A 205 20.64 4.23 -16.67
C SER A 205 20.59 5.62 -17.30
N ILE A 206 21.72 6.35 -17.36
CA ILE A 206 21.88 7.69 -17.95
C ILE A 206 22.49 7.56 -19.35
#